data_AF-A0A4Q9HYS1-F1
#
_entry.id   AF-A0A4Q9HYS1-F1
#
_cell.length_a   1.000
_cell.length_b   1.000
_cell.length_c   1.000
_cell.angle_alpha   90.00
_cell.angle_beta   90.00
_cell.angle_gamma   90.00
#
_symmetry.space_group_name_H-M   'P 1'
#
loop_
_entity.id
_entity.type
_entity.pdbx_description
1 polymer ?
#
loop_
_entity_poly.entity_id
_entity_poly.type
_entity_poly.pdbx_seq_one_letter_code
_entity_poly.pdbx_strand_id
1 'polypeptide(L)'
;MRCRTHRGAAHGRAHRRFLSRLRHRAARRRMVLPHDHSPPSELPLAHVDIRQEIYNPQRTLSAADFRFPADGAAFDTAALVGLISHLRPAELENYLAESARVLRPGGQCFATAYLVDDTVAANIARGTTAFEFTHDHGDYYVHSEEEPTYAIVYRLEHILSVAERHGLRMRRDPRPGTWGVSTRRPASMDLLVLERT
;
A
#
# COMPACT_ATOMS: atom_id res chain seq x y z
N MET A 1 24.07 44.32 12.33
CA MET A 1 22.63 44.03 12.43
C MET A 1 22.46 42.51 12.49
N ARG A 2 21.57 42.01 13.37
CA ARG A 2 21.34 40.60 13.77
C ARG A 2 21.09 39.67 12.56
N CYS A 3 21.28 38.34 12.56
CA CYS A 3 20.88 37.35 13.56
C CYS A 3 21.56 35.96 13.36
N ARG A 4 21.85 35.26 14.48
CA ARG A 4 22.21 33.82 14.59
C ARG A 4 20.96 32.95 14.29
N THR A 5 21.03 31.67 13.90
CA THR A 5 21.42 30.52 14.76
C THR A 5 21.71 29.21 14.01
N HIS A 6 22.87 28.62 14.26
CA HIS A 6 23.14 27.18 14.22
C HIS A 6 23.18 26.65 15.66
N ARG A 7 22.48 25.55 15.96
CA ARG A 7 22.72 24.71 17.16
C ARG A 7 22.85 23.26 16.71
N GLY A 8 24.11 22.85 16.50
CA GLY A 8 24.51 21.45 16.65
C GLY A 8 24.99 21.20 18.08
N ALA A 9 25.24 19.93 18.38
CA ALA A 9 26.10 19.48 19.47
C ALA A 9 25.60 19.69 20.91
N ALA A 10 24.57 18.96 21.29
CA ALA A 10 24.42 18.47 22.66
C ALA A 10 23.64 17.15 22.58
N HIS A 11 24.27 16.02 22.91
CA HIS A 11 23.67 14.77 23.44
C HIS A 11 24.72 13.63 23.47
N GLY A 12 25.95 13.86 22.99
CA GLY A 12 27.11 13.03 23.35
C GLY A 12 27.69 13.46 24.70
N ARG A 13 27.10 13.04 25.83
CA ARG A 13 27.75 13.09 27.16
C ARG A 13 27.00 12.38 28.31
N ALA A 14 26.02 11.52 28.04
CA ALA A 14 25.31 10.75 29.08
C ALA A 14 25.75 9.27 29.14
N HIS A 15 27.02 9.01 28.83
CA HIS A 15 27.68 7.74 29.14
C HIS A 15 28.32 7.89 30.53
N ARG A 16 28.08 6.91 31.42
CA ARG A 16 28.74 6.70 32.72
C ARG A 16 28.16 7.51 33.90
N ARG A 17 27.33 6.85 34.70
CA ARG A 17 27.47 6.62 36.15
C ARG A 17 26.13 6.15 36.72
N PHE A 18 26.18 5.40 37.84
CA PHE A 18 25.05 4.86 38.61
C PHE A 18 24.42 3.61 37.96
N LEU A 19 24.67 2.38 38.43
CA LEU A 19 24.41 1.93 39.79
C LEU A 19 25.30 0.76 40.18
N SER A 20 25.84 0.88 41.39
CA SER A 20 26.67 -0.10 42.06
C SER A 20 25.87 -0.85 43.14
N ARG A 21 26.19 -2.13 43.32
CA ARG A 21 26.12 -2.95 44.56
C ARG A 21 24.85 -3.80 44.80
N LEU A 22 25.09 -5.13 44.77
CA LEU A 22 24.28 -6.19 45.38
C LEU A 22 24.27 -6.09 46.92
N ARG A 23 23.16 -6.50 47.55
CA ARG A 23 23.04 -7.71 48.43
C ARG A 23 21.86 -7.56 49.42
N HIS A 24 20.86 -8.46 49.35
CA HIS A 24 20.57 -9.50 50.35
C HIS A 24 19.17 -10.12 50.13
N ARG A 25 19.11 -11.45 50.28
CA ARG A 25 17.91 -12.30 50.21
C ARG A 25 16.99 -12.07 51.42
N ALA A 26 15.69 -12.11 51.19
CA ALA A 26 14.73 -12.81 52.05
C ALA A 26 13.55 -13.27 51.21
N ALA A 27 13.28 -14.58 51.21
CA ALA A 27 12.20 -15.22 50.49
C ALA A 27 10.86 -15.01 51.21
N ARG A 28 9.80 -14.69 50.46
CA ARG A 28 8.44 -15.21 50.71
C ARG A 28 7.76 -15.42 49.36
N ARG A 29 7.48 -16.69 49.03
CA ARG A 29 6.68 -17.08 47.87
C ARG A 29 5.22 -16.66 48.11
N ARG A 30 4.62 -16.00 47.14
CA ARG A 30 3.19 -16.15 46.85
C ARG A 30 3.01 -16.09 45.34
N MET A 31 2.63 -17.23 44.78
CA MET A 31 2.26 -17.42 43.38
C MET A 31 0.92 -16.74 43.15
N VAL A 32 0.91 -15.70 42.34
CA VAL A 32 -0.28 -15.14 41.70
C VAL A 32 0.06 -15.07 40.22
N LEU A 33 -0.67 -15.83 39.41
CA LEU A 33 -0.52 -15.87 37.95
C LEU A 33 -0.69 -14.43 37.42
N PRO A 34 0.22 -13.93 36.56
CA PRO A 34 0.00 -12.64 35.95
C PRO A 34 -1.25 -12.75 35.07
N HIS A 35 -2.22 -11.87 35.30
CA HIS A 35 -3.02 -11.35 34.20
C HIS A 35 -2.04 -10.98 33.09
N ASP A 36 -2.14 -11.70 31.99
CA ASP A 36 -1.35 -11.52 30.79
C ASP A 36 -1.75 -10.17 30.15
N HIS A 37 -1.18 -9.10 30.67
CA HIS A 37 -1.05 -7.85 29.92
C HIS A 37 0.17 -7.97 29.01
N SER A 38 0.19 -8.99 28.14
CA SER A 38 1.03 -8.93 26.96
C SER A 38 0.62 -7.67 26.19
N PRO A 39 1.57 -6.78 25.82
CA PRO A 39 1.27 -5.75 24.84
C PRO A 39 0.70 -6.44 23.59
N PRO A 40 -0.25 -5.82 22.86
CA PRO A 40 -0.79 -6.44 21.66
C PRO A 40 0.39 -6.83 20.76
N SER A 41 0.39 -8.10 20.38
CA SER A 41 1.41 -8.73 19.54
C SER A 41 1.86 -7.78 18.44
N GLU A 42 3.15 -7.49 18.37
CA GLU A 42 3.75 -6.67 17.33
C GLU A 42 3.27 -7.17 15.96
N LEU A 43 2.74 -6.27 15.12
CA LEU A 43 2.41 -6.60 13.74
C LEU A 43 3.73 -6.86 13.01
N PRO A 44 4.02 -8.10 12.56
CA PRO A 44 5.27 -8.39 11.87
C PRO A 44 5.30 -7.61 10.56
N LEU A 45 6.35 -6.80 10.37
CA LEU A 45 6.59 -6.06 9.13
C LEU A 45 7.64 -6.81 8.30
N ALA A 46 7.30 -7.11 7.05
CA ALA A 46 8.24 -7.62 6.07
C ALA A 46 8.68 -6.46 5.15
N HIS A 47 9.97 -6.14 5.14
CA HIS A 47 10.53 -5.22 4.17
C HIS A 47 10.92 -5.98 2.90
N VAL A 48 10.47 -5.50 1.74
CA VAL A 48 10.78 -6.09 0.44
C VAL A 48 11.27 -5.02 -0.53
N ASP A 49 12.43 -5.27 -1.09
CA ASP A 49 13.11 -4.38 -2.03
C ASP A 49 12.67 -4.64 -3.48
N ILE A 50 11.50 -4.13 -3.84
CA ILE A 50 10.92 -4.25 -5.20
C ILE A 50 11.38 -3.07 -6.06
N ARG A 51 11.66 -3.35 -7.35
CA ARG A 51 11.96 -2.33 -8.36
C ARG A 51 10.73 -1.49 -8.63
N GLN A 52 10.88 -0.18 -8.53
CA GLN A 52 9.91 0.80 -8.97
C GLN A 52 10.68 1.95 -9.62
N GLU A 53 10.30 2.36 -10.81
CA GLU A 53 11.11 3.23 -11.69
C GLU A 53 11.46 4.58 -11.08
N ILE A 54 10.59 5.14 -10.24
CA ILE A 54 10.70 6.48 -9.65
C ILE A 54 11.35 6.40 -8.26
N TYR A 55 10.92 5.45 -7.43
CA TYR A 55 11.29 5.40 -6.01
C TYR A 55 12.43 4.45 -5.70
N ASN A 56 12.60 3.38 -6.49
CA ASN A 56 13.58 2.34 -6.22
C ASN A 56 14.15 1.69 -7.51
N PRO A 57 14.73 2.48 -8.44
CA PRO A 57 15.07 2.01 -9.79
C PRO A 57 16.21 0.99 -9.81
N GLN A 58 17.02 0.92 -8.76
CA GLN A 58 18.21 0.07 -8.69
C GLN A 58 17.93 -1.37 -8.29
N ARG A 59 16.71 -1.71 -7.86
CA ARG A 59 16.37 -3.09 -7.50
C ARG A 59 16.13 -3.93 -8.74
N THR A 60 16.37 -5.22 -8.60
CA THR A 60 16.21 -6.20 -9.67
C THR A 60 14.94 -7.03 -9.54
N LEU A 61 14.36 -7.12 -8.34
CA LEU A 61 13.12 -7.84 -8.11
C LEU A 61 11.95 -7.09 -8.76
N SER A 62 11.34 -7.72 -9.77
CA SER A 62 10.16 -7.21 -10.45
C SER A 62 8.91 -7.37 -9.58
N ALA A 63 8.04 -6.36 -9.58
CA ALA A 63 6.71 -6.45 -8.98
C ALA A 63 5.83 -7.53 -9.65
N ALA A 64 6.09 -7.85 -10.93
CA ALA A 64 5.38 -8.90 -11.67
C ALA A 64 5.81 -10.33 -11.26
N ASP A 65 7.01 -10.49 -10.70
CA ASP A 65 7.55 -11.80 -10.29
C ASP A 65 7.57 -11.97 -8.76
N PHE A 66 7.14 -10.96 -8.03
CA PHE A 66 7.22 -10.93 -6.58
C PHE A 66 6.15 -11.82 -5.94
N ARG A 67 6.58 -12.76 -5.11
CA ARG A 67 5.70 -13.59 -4.27
C ARG A 67 5.58 -13.01 -2.87
N PHE A 68 4.37 -12.80 -2.39
CA PHE A 68 4.12 -12.31 -1.03
C PHE A 68 4.70 -13.31 0.00
N PRO A 69 5.44 -12.84 1.02
CA PRO A 69 6.05 -13.68 2.05
C PRO A 69 5.01 -14.13 3.08
N ALA A 70 4.01 -14.86 2.59
CA ALA A 70 2.80 -15.22 3.28
C ALA A 70 2.27 -16.56 2.75
N ASP A 71 1.76 -17.40 3.64
CA ASP A 71 1.13 -18.66 3.28
C ASP A 71 -0.19 -18.42 2.54
N GLY A 72 -0.61 -19.42 1.76
CA GLY A 72 -1.91 -19.38 1.10
C GLY A 72 -3.05 -19.50 2.12
N ALA A 73 -4.19 -18.84 1.84
CA ALA A 73 -5.38 -18.89 2.69
C ALA A 73 -5.13 -18.56 4.18
N ALA A 74 -4.19 -17.66 4.45
CA ALA A 74 -3.80 -17.29 5.82
C ALA A 74 -4.58 -16.07 6.34
N PHE A 75 -5.12 -15.21 5.47
CA PHE A 75 -5.67 -13.91 5.86
C PHE A 75 -7.15 -13.77 5.52
N ASP A 76 -7.90 -13.04 6.36
CA ASP A 76 -9.27 -12.62 6.06
C ASP A 76 -9.31 -11.33 5.22
N THR A 77 -8.21 -10.58 5.20
CA THR A 77 -8.12 -9.28 4.52
C THR A 77 -6.74 -9.04 3.92
N ALA A 78 -6.72 -8.47 2.71
CA ALA A 78 -5.56 -7.93 2.03
C ALA A 78 -5.85 -6.45 1.67
N ALA A 79 -4.82 -5.61 1.59
CA ALA A 79 -4.97 -4.20 1.30
C ALA A 79 -3.90 -3.69 0.32
N LEU A 80 -4.35 -3.12 -0.81
CA LEU A 80 -3.53 -2.51 -1.86
C LEU A 80 -3.82 -1.00 -1.90
N VAL A 81 -3.25 -0.27 -0.94
CA VAL A 81 -3.55 1.16 -0.73
C VAL A 81 -2.51 2.03 -1.42
N GLY A 82 -2.95 2.89 -2.33
CA GLY A 82 -2.12 3.77 -3.15
C GLY A 82 -1.20 3.02 -4.12
N LEU A 83 -1.44 1.73 -4.35
CA LEU A 83 -0.50 0.88 -5.06
C LEU A 83 -0.85 0.70 -6.54
N ILE A 84 -2.12 0.38 -6.85
CA ILE A 84 -2.55 0.04 -8.22
C ILE A 84 -2.25 1.18 -9.20
N SER A 85 -2.29 2.43 -8.77
CA SER A 85 -1.94 3.62 -9.57
C SER A 85 -0.49 3.66 -10.03
N HIS A 86 0.36 2.74 -9.61
CA HIS A 86 1.77 2.62 -10.00
C HIS A 86 2.12 1.26 -10.62
N LEU A 87 1.16 0.33 -10.72
CA LEU A 87 1.38 -1.01 -11.25
C LEU A 87 1.11 -1.04 -12.75
N ARG A 88 2.04 -1.56 -13.53
CA ARG A 88 1.82 -1.94 -14.93
C ARG A 88 0.96 -3.21 -15.00
N PRO A 89 0.37 -3.56 -16.16
CA PRO A 89 -0.58 -4.68 -16.27
C PRO A 89 -0.07 -6.02 -15.69
N ALA A 90 1.18 -6.40 -15.96
CA ALA A 90 1.75 -7.63 -15.40
C ALA A 90 1.92 -7.59 -13.87
N GLU A 91 2.18 -6.40 -13.32
CA GLU A 91 2.35 -6.20 -11.88
C GLU A 91 0.99 -6.18 -11.19
N LEU A 92 -0.02 -5.53 -11.80
CA LEU A 92 -1.42 -5.59 -11.37
C LEU A 92 -1.91 -7.04 -11.29
N GLU A 93 -1.67 -7.82 -12.35
CA GLU A 93 -2.03 -9.25 -12.38
C GLU A 93 -1.37 -10.03 -11.25
N ASN A 94 -0.06 -9.88 -11.07
CA ASN A 94 0.64 -10.57 -9.98
C ASN A 94 0.12 -10.16 -8.59
N TYR A 95 -0.09 -8.86 -8.33
CA TYR A 95 -0.58 -8.41 -7.03
C TYR A 95 -2.01 -8.88 -6.73
N LEU A 96 -2.88 -8.96 -7.74
CA LEU A 96 -4.22 -9.54 -7.59
C LEU A 96 -4.15 -11.05 -7.37
N ALA A 97 -3.29 -11.76 -8.11
CA ALA A 97 -3.05 -13.19 -7.94
C ALA A 97 -2.53 -13.53 -6.54
N GLU A 98 -1.52 -12.80 -6.05
CA GLU A 98 -0.96 -13.00 -4.73
C GLU A 98 -1.93 -12.60 -3.62
N SER A 99 -2.72 -11.54 -3.82
CA SER A 99 -3.82 -11.19 -2.89
C SER A 99 -4.84 -12.33 -2.80
N ALA A 100 -5.26 -12.89 -3.93
CA ALA A 100 -6.16 -14.04 -3.96
C ALA A 100 -5.54 -15.27 -3.28
N ARG A 101 -4.25 -15.52 -3.51
CA ARG A 101 -3.54 -16.66 -2.92
C ARG A 101 -3.52 -16.60 -1.40
N VAL A 102 -3.21 -15.44 -0.81
CA VAL A 102 -3.03 -15.30 0.65
C VAL A 102 -4.36 -15.18 1.39
N LEU A 103 -5.42 -14.71 0.73
CA LEU A 103 -6.75 -14.61 1.31
C LEU A 103 -7.40 -15.98 1.50
N ARG A 104 -8.21 -16.17 2.55
CA ARG A 104 -9.14 -17.31 2.72
C ARG A 104 -10.34 -17.17 1.79
N PRO A 105 -11.07 -18.26 1.45
CA PRO A 105 -12.35 -18.13 0.75
C PRO A 105 -13.30 -17.22 1.52
N GLY A 106 -13.95 -16.27 0.84
CA GLY A 106 -14.73 -15.20 1.45
C GLY A 106 -13.92 -14.03 2.03
N GLY A 107 -12.59 -14.12 2.03
CA GLY A 107 -11.69 -13.04 2.43
C GLY A 107 -11.70 -11.88 1.43
N GLN A 108 -11.33 -10.68 1.87
CA GLN A 108 -11.53 -9.45 1.09
C GLN A 108 -10.22 -8.72 0.77
N CYS A 109 -10.10 -8.25 -0.46
CA CYS A 109 -9.06 -7.32 -0.86
C CYS A 109 -9.63 -5.90 -0.96
N PHE A 110 -9.12 -5.01 -0.12
CA PHE A 110 -9.37 -3.57 -0.23
C PHE A 110 -8.32 -2.96 -1.15
N ALA A 111 -8.74 -2.21 -2.16
CA ALA A 111 -7.81 -1.57 -3.06
C ALA A 111 -8.21 -0.13 -3.35
N THR A 112 -7.23 0.69 -3.68
CA THR A 112 -7.48 2.01 -4.26
C THR A 112 -6.83 2.11 -5.63
N ALA A 113 -7.55 2.68 -6.59
CA ALA A 113 -7.06 2.91 -7.94
C ALA A 113 -7.64 4.22 -8.49
N TYR A 114 -7.09 4.68 -9.61
CA TYR A 114 -7.79 5.60 -10.48
C TYR A 114 -8.58 4.78 -11.51
N LEU A 115 -9.90 4.98 -11.59
CA LEU A 115 -10.79 4.28 -12.52
C LEU A 115 -11.36 5.19 -13.61
N VAL A 116 -11.18 4.82 -14.86
CA VAL A 116 -11.74 5.56 -16.00
C VAL A 116 -12.96 4.85 -16.57
N ASP A 117 -14.06 5.59 -16.63
CA ASP A 117 -15.22 5.31 -17.47
C ASP A 117 -15.35 6.42 -18.53
N ASP A 118 -16.40 6.36 -19.36
CA ASP A 118 -16.63 7.36 -20.41
C ASP A 118 -16.85 8.77 -19.84
N THR A 119 -17.40 8.88 -18.63
CA THR A 119 -17.62 10.18 -17.96
C THR A 119 -16.30 10.79 -17.50
N VAL A 120 -15.45 9.99 -16.87
CA VAL A 120 -14.11 10.40 -16.43
C VAL A 120 -13.20 10.68 -17.62
N ALA A 121 -13.28 9.89 -18.70
CA ALA A 121 -12.57 10.16 -19.95
C ALA A 121 -12.95 11.52 -20.55
N ALA A 122 -14.24 11.87 -20.55
CA ALA A 122 -14.70 13.20 -20.96
C ALA A 122 -14.17 14.31 -20.02
N ASN A 123 -14.09 14.05 -18.71
CA ASN A 123 -13.53 15.01 -17.75
C ASN A 123 -12.02 15.23 -17.97
N ILE A 124 -11.29 14.16 -18.28
CA ILE A 124 -9.88 14.17 -18.66
C ILE A 124 -9.69 15.04 -19.91
N ALA A 125 -10.46 14.79 -20.97
CA ALA A 125 -10.41 15.55 -22.22
C ALA A 125 -10.70 17.05 -22.03
N ARG A 126 -11.50 17.41 -21.01
CA ARG A 126 -11.78 18.82 -20.65
C ARG A 126 -10.73 19.44 -19.71
N GLY A 127 -9.75 18.68 -19.22
CA GLY A 127 -8.78 19.15 -18.23
C GLY A 127 -9.41 19.45 -16.87
N THR A 128 -10.46 18.72 -16.50
CA THR A 128 -11.25 18.93 -15.26
C THR A 128 -10.98 17.90 -14.16
N THR A 129 -9.97 17.06 -14.35
CA THR A 129 -9.49 16.04 -13.41
C THR A 129 -8.21 16.45 -12.71
N ALA A 130 -7.86 15.75 -11.64
CA ALA A 130 -6.64 16.02 -10.88
C ALA A 130 -5.37 15.62 -11.64
N PHE A 131 -5.49 14.73 -12.61
CA PHE A 131 -4.41 14.19 -13.46
C PHE A 131 -4.87 14.17 -14.92
N GLU A 132 -3.93 14.25 -15.86
CA GLU A 132 -4.25 14.43 -17.28
C GLU A 132 -4.40 13.10 -18.05
N PHE A 133 -3.71 12.02 -17.67
CA PHE A 133 -3.86 10.68 -18.28
C PHE A 133 -4.01 10.68 -19.82
N THR A 134 -3.13 11.38 -20.52
CA THR A 134 -3.27 11.68 -21.97
C THR A 134 -2.84 10.55 -22.89
N HIS A 135 -2.26 9.48 -22.36
CA HIS A 135 -1.66 8.41 -23.14
C HIS A 135 -2.46 7.11 -23.01
N ASP A 136 -3.21 6.76 -24.06
CA ASP A 136 -4.13 5.61 -24.10
C ASP A 136 -3.40 4.31 -24.51
N HIS A 137 -3.53 3.26 -23.69
CA HIS A 137 -3.02 1.92 -23.94
C HIS A 137 -4.14 0.86 -24.05
N GLY A 138 -5.38 1.30 -24.31
CA GLY A 138 -6.59 0.48 -24.39
C GLY A 138 -7.25 0.31 -23.02
N ASP A 139 -6.67 -0.56 -22.19
CA ASP A 139 -7.22 -0.94 -20.88
C ASP A 139 -6.83 0.01 -19.75
N TYR A 140 -5.84 0.86 -19.99
CA TYR A 140 -5.32 1.83 -19.04
C TYR A 140 -4.74 3.05 -19.75
N TYR A 141 -4.57 4.13 -19.00
CA TYR A 141 -3.92 5.35 -19.45
C TYR A 141 -2.80 5.72 -18.50
N VAL A 142 -1.76 6.36 -19.01
CA VAL A 142 -0.67 6.91 -18.20
C VAL A 142 -0.64 8.42 -18.27
N HIS A 143 -0.20 9.06 -17.18
CA HIS A 143 -0.06 10.51 -17.15
C HIS A 143 1.16 11.00 -17.94
N SER A 144 2.23 10.21 -18.01
CA SER A 144 3.47 10.52 -18.71
C SER A 144 4.04 9.25 -19.35
N GLU A 145 4.40 9.29 -20.62
CA GLU A 145 5.12 8.20 -21.30
C GLU A 145 6.57 8.05 -20.82
N GLU A 146 7.19 9.16 -20.38
CA GLU A 146 8.56 9.14 -19.84
C GLU A 146 8.61 8.50 -18.46
N GLU A 147 7.56 8.73 -17.64
CA GLU A 147 7.39 8.14 -16.31
C GLU A 147 6.03 7.43 -16.17
N PRO A 148 5.83 6.27 -16.84
CA PRO A 148 4.52 5.61 -16.89
C PRO A 148 3.96 5.23 -15.52
N THR A 149 4.83 4.86 -14.58
CA THR A 149 4.44 4.44 -13.23
C THR A 149 4.26 5.60 -12.26
N TYR A 150 4.34 6.86 -12.72
CA TYR A 150 3.99 8.03 -11.89
C TYR A 150 2.51 8.04 -11.53
N ALA A 151 1.66 7.80 -12.52
CA ALA A 151 0.23 7.65 -12.32
C ALA A 151 -0.36 6.86 -13.50
N ILE A 152 -1.08 5.79 -13.15
CA ILE A 152 -1.83 4.94 -14.06
C ILE A 152 -3.30 4.94 -13.65
N VAL A 153 -4.19 5.09 -14.63
CA VAL A 153 -5.64 4.92 -14.47
C VAL A 153 -6.10 3.73 -15.30
N TYR A 154 -6.98 2.90 -14.74
CA TYR A 154 -7.44 1.67 -15.37
C TYR A 154 -8.93 1.73 -15.69
N ARG A 155 -9.33 1.07 -16.77
CA ARG A 155 -10.74 0.70 -16.96
C ARG A 155 -11.13 -0.32 -15.88
N LEU A 156 -12.31 -0.14 -15.29
CA LEU A 156 -12.77 -1.04 -14.22
C LEU A 156 -12.86 -2.47 -14.72
N GLU A 157 -13.35 -2.65 -15.95
CA GLU A 157 -13.54 -3.94 -16.61
C GLU A 157 -12.23 -4.71 -16.73
N HIS A 158 -11.11 -4.03 -16.97
CA HIS A 158 -9.79 -4.66 -17.02
C HIS A 158 -9.37 -5.20 -15.65
N ILE A 159 -9.49 -4.39 -14.58
CA ILE A 159 -9.18 -4.83 -13.22
C ILE A 159 -10.06 -6.04 -12.84
N LEU A 160 -11.35 -5.99 -13.17
CA LEU A 160 -12.28 -7.08 -12.88
C LEU A 160 -11.93 -8.36 -13.63
N SER A 161 -11.65 -8.26 -14.94
CA SER A 161 -11.22 -9.40 -15.75
C SER A 161 -9.95 -10.05 -15.20
N VAL A 162 -8.97 -9.25 -14.79
CA VAL A 162 -7.74 -9.74 -14.14
C VAL A 162 -8.06 -10.40 -12.79
N ALA A 163 -8.88 -9.76 -11.96
CA ALA A 163 -9.27 -10.29 -10.65
C ALA A 163 -10.01 -11.64 -10.76
N GLU A 164 -10.95 -11.75 -11.70
CA GLU A 164 -11.77 -12.95 -11.92
C GLU A 164 -10.91 -14.16 -12.34
N ARG A 165 -9.87 -13.95 -13.16
CA ARG A 165 -8.90 -14.99 -13.52
C ARG A 165 -8.21 -15.62 -12.30
N HIS A 166 -8.18 -14.91 -11.17
CA HIS A 166 -7.56 -15.37 -9.93
C HIS A 166 -8.56 -15.68 -8.80
N GLY A 167 -9.86 -15.77 -9.12
CA GLY A 167 -10.89 -16.10 -8.13
C GLY A 167 -11.19 -14.95 -7.17
N LEU A 168 -11.05 -13.70 -7.64
CA LEU A 168 -11.55 -12.52 -6.96
C LEU A 168 -12.74 -11.98 -7.73
N ARG A 169 -13.79 -11.55 -7.02
CA ARG A 169 -14.96 -10.89 -7.60
C ARG A 169 -15.22 -9.55 -6.95
N MET A 170 -15.86 -8.63 -7.66
CA MET A 170 -16.31 -7.38 -7.05
C MET A 170 -17.38 -7.66 -6.00
N ARG A 171 -17.17 -7.19 -4.77
CA ARG A 171 -18.13 -7.37 -3.67
C ARG A 171 -19.23 -6.32 -3.66
N ARG A 172 -18.93 -5.12 -4.16
CA ARG A 172 -19.83 -3.96 -4.22
C ARG A 172 -19.30 -2.95 -5.23
N ASP A 173 -20.17 -2.08 -5.73
CA ASP A 173 -19.77 -1.01 -6.65
C ASP A 173 -18.59 -0.19 -6.07
N PRO A 174 -17.63 0.21 -6.93
CA PRO A 174 -16.54 1.08 -6.50
C PRO A 174 -17.09 2.37 -5.89
N ARG A 175 -16.44 2.85 -4.83
CA ARG A 175 -16.72 4.17 -4.29
C ARG A 175 -15.85 5.20 -5.00
N PRO A 176 -16.44 6.16 -5.74
CA PRO A 176 -15.64 7.12 -6.49
C PRO A 176 -14.80 8.02 -5.59
N GLY A 177 -13.59 8.31 -6.06
CA GLY A 177 -12.71 9.33 -5.50
C GLY A 177 -13.04 10.74 -6.03
N THR A 178 -12.29 11.75 -5.59
CA THR A 178 -12.45 13.13 -6.07
C THR A 178 -11.60 13.44 -7.29
N TRP A 179 -10.64 12.58 -7.63
CA TRP A 179 -9.66 12.82 -8.69
C TRP A 179 -10.28 13.01 -10.08
N GLY A 180 -11.37 12.29 -10.38
CA GLY A 180 -12.04 12.30 -11.68
C GLY A 180 -13.02 13.47 -11.88
N VAL A 181 -13.22 14.30 -10.86
CA VAL A 181 -14.26 15.37 -10.85
C VAL A 181 -13.75 16.72 -10.32
N SER A 182 -12.45 16.84 -10.04
CA SER A 182 -11.84 18.03 -9.47
C SER A 182 -10.41 18.16 -9.93
N THR A 183 -9.99 19.39 -10.26
CA THR A 183 -8.59 19.72 -10.55
C THR A 183 -7.73 19.93 -9.30
N ARG A 184 -8.35 19.94 -8.10
CA ARG A 184 -7.62 20.17 -6.83
C ARG A 184 -6.79 18.95 -6.43
N ARG A 185 -5.57 19.22 -5.93
CA ARG A 185 -4.71 18.23 -5.28
C ARG A 185 -4.48 18.58 -3.79
N PRO A 186 -4.35 17.60 -2.89
CA PRO A 186 -4.46 16.16 -3.13
C PRO A 186 -5.90 15.74 -3.43
N ALA A 187 -6.05 14.76 -4.32
CA ALA A 187 -7.35 14.15 -4.65
C ALA A 187 -7.42 12.72 -4.13
N SER A 188 -8.61 12.24 -3.78
CA SER A 188 -8.81 10.85 -3.38
C SER A 188 -8.95 9.95 -4.60
N MET A 189 -8.40 8.74 -4.49
CA MET A 189 -8.60 7.63 -5.42
C MET A 189 -9.96 6.96 -5.22
N ASP A 190 -10.39 6.17 -6.20
CA ASP A 190 -11.53 5.27 -6.09
C ASP A 190 -11.20 4.12 -5.15
N LEU A 191 -12.21 3.61 -4.45
CA LEU A 191 -12.07 2.48 -3.53
C LEU A 191 -12.82 1.26 -4.08
N LEU A 192 -12.10 0.15 -4.20
CA LEU A 192 -12.62 -1.15 -4.61
C LEU A 192 -12.62 -2.11 -3.42
N VAL A 193 -13.60 -3.02 -3.40
CA VAL A 193 -13.59 -4.17 -2.49
C VAL A 193 -13.86 -5.43 -3.29
N LEU A 194 -12.82 -6.26 -3.39
CA LEU A 194 -12.88 -7.57 -4.03
C LEU A 194 -13.04 -8.66 -2.95
N GLU A 195 -13.69 -9.76 -3.29
CA GLU A 195 -13.87 -10.92 -2.42
C GLU A 195 -13.32 -12.16 -3.10
N ARG A 196 -12.58 -12.98 -2.36
CA ARG A 196 -12.07 -14.27 -2.82
C ARG A 196 -13.22 -15.28 -2.87
N THR A 197 -13.44 -15.87 -4.04
CA THR A 197 -14.43 -16.93 -4.28
C THR A 197 -13.94 -18.31 -3.89
#